data_AF-A0A7Z6XCF3-F1
#
_entry.id   AF-A0A7Z6XCF3-F1
#
_cell.length_a   1.000
_cell.length_b   1.000
_cell.length_c   1.000
_cell.angle_alpha   90.00
_cell.angle_beta   90.00
_cell.angle_gamma   90.00
#
_symmetry.space_group_name_H-M   'P 1'
#
loop_
_entity.id
_entity.type
_entity.pdbx_description
1 polymer ?
#
loop_
_entity_poly.entity_id
_entity_poly.type
_entity_poly.pdbx_seq_one_letter_code
_entity_poly.pdbx_strand_id
1 'polypeptide(L)'
;MAGGDWSAARAESHLTRSAITGPLLRVQLLLPVLAPAAQSAAQAAYGMREAGTAAELQEAREDAIRASDALVAAAGVALAA
;
A
#
# COMPACT_ATOMS: atom_id res chain seq x y z
N MET A 1 0.50 10.04 -30.52
CA MET A 1 0.23 8.73 -29.88
C MET A 1 -1.09 8.23 -30.41
N ALA A 2 -1.14 7.05 -31.03
CA ALA A 2 -2.38 6.50 -31.58
C ALA A 2 -3.37 6.21 -30.44
N GLY A 3 -4.60 6.72 -30.56
CA GLY A 3 -5.66 6.51 -29.58
C GLY A 3 -6.17 5.07 -29.62
N GLY A 4 -5.56 4.18 -28.84
CA GLY A 4 -6.07 2.84 -28.59
C GLY A 4 -7.22 2.84 -27.57
N ASP A 5 -8.02 1.77 -27.55
CA ASP A 5 -8.95 1.52 -26.46
C ASP A 5 -8.16 1.13 -25.20
N TRP A 6 -8.07 2.08 -24.26
CA TRP A 6 -7.38 1.93 -22.98
C TRP A 6 -8.30 1.53 -21.83
N SER A 7 -9.58 1.24 -22.10
CA SER A 7 -10.58 0.98 -21.07
C SER A 7 -10.18 -0.17 -20.14
N ALA A 8 -9.69 -1.27 -20.70
CA ALA A 8 -9.22 -2.44 -19.95
C ALA A 8 -7.97 -2.12 -19.09
N ALA A 9 -6.96 -1.47 -19.67
CA ALA A 9 -5.76 -1.08 -18.94
C ALA A 9 -6.07 -0.10 -17.80
N ARG A 10 -7.04 0.80 -18.01
CA ARG A 10 -7.51 1.73 -16.99
C ARG A 10 -8.26 1.01 -15.87
N ALA A 11 -9.13 0.06 -16.21
CA ALA A 11 -9.84 -0.77 -15.24
C ALA A 11 -8.86 -1.56 -14.37
N GLU A 12 -7.87 -2.21 -14.98
CA GLU A 12 -6.82 -2.94 -14.25
C GLU A 12 -5.99 -2.02 -13.33
N SER A 13 -5.62 -0.83 -13.82
CA SER A 13 -4.93 0.17 -12.99
C SER A 13 -5.77 0.64 -11.80
N HIS A 14 -7.09 0.76 -11.97
CA HIS A 14 -8.00 1.09 -10.87
C HIS A 14 -8.13 -0.06 -9.88
N LEU A 15 -8.29 -1.30 -10.36
CA LEU A 15 -8.37 -2.48 -9.50
C LEU A 15 -7.11 -2.59 -8.63
N THR A 16 -5.93 -2.55 -9.24
CA THR A 16 -4.65 -2.64 -8.52
C THR A 16 -4.43 -1.51 -7.50
N ARG A 17 -4.78 -0.26 -7.80
CA ARG A 17 -4.71 0.83 -6.81
C ARG A 17 -5.73 0.65 -5.68
N SER A 18 -6.97 0.30 -6.02
CA SER A 18 -8.06 0.18 -5.06
C SER A 18 -7.83 -0.95 -4.04
N ALA A 19 -7.10 -1.99 -4.43
CA ALA A 19 -6.67 -3.06 -3.53
C ALA A 19 -5.84 -2.56 -2.35
N ILE A 20 -5.18 -1.41 -2.47
CA ILE A 20 -4.41 -0.77 -1.39
C ILE A 20 -5.20 0.39 -0.76
N THR A 21 -5.75 1.29 -1.58
CA THR A 21 -6.38 2.52 -1.06
C THR A 21 -7.71 2.25 -0.35
N GLY A 22 -8.47 1.23 -0.78
CA GLY A 22 -9.72 0.83 -0.13
C GLY A 22 -9.50 0.36 1.32
N PRO A 23 -8.63 -0.64 1.56
CA PRO A 23 -8.26 -1.05 2.91
C PRO A 23 -7.64 0.06 3.75
N LEU A 24 -6.76 0.88 3.19
CA LEU A 24 -6.16 2.03 3.90
C LEU A 24 -7.23 2.97 4.43
N LEU A 25 -8.17 3.39 3.57
CA LEU A 25 -9.26 4.28 3.96
C LEU A 25 -10.12 3.65 5.06
N ARG A 26 -10.43 2.35 4.93
CA ARG A 26 -11.23 1.63 5.91
C ARG A 26 -10.56 1.59 7.29
N VAL A 27 -9.26 1.32 7.36
CA VAL A 27 -8.50 1.35 8.62
C VAL A 27 -8.50 2.76 9.22
N GLN A 28 -8.23 3.79 8.42
CA GLN A 28 -8.22 5.17 8.91
C GLN A 28 -9.56 5.63 9.50
N LEU A 29 -10.68 5.19 8.90
CA LEU A 29 -12.02 5.54 9.37
C LEU A 29 -12.44 4.75 10.61
N LEU A 30 -12.14 3.44 10.65
CA LEU A 30 -12.62 2.55 11.72
C LEU A 30 -11.69 2.50 12.93
N LEU A 31 -10.38 2.65 12.72
CA LEU A 31 -9.35 2.59 13.76
C LEU A 31 -8.34 3.75 13.56
N PRO A 32 -8.74 5.01 13.84
CA PRO A 32 -7.88 6.17 13.59
C PRO A 32 -6.52 6.10 14.27
N VAL A 33 -6.42 5.41 15.41
CA VAL A 33 -5.15 5.17 16.13
C VAL A 33 -4.12 4.41 15.28
N LEU A 34 -4.56 3.60 14.31
CA LEU A 34 -3.71 2.85 13.39
C LEU A 34 -3.37 3.64 12.11
N ALA A 35 -3.95 4.82 11.91
CA ALA A 35 -3.79 5.58 10.67
C ALA A 35 -2.32 5.85 10.29
N PRO A 36 -1.41 6.24 11.21
CA PRO A 36 0.00 6.46 10.85
C PRO A 36 0.69 5.19 10.35
N ALA A 37 0.52 4.06 11.05
CA ALA A 37 1.11 2.79 10.65
C ALA A 37 0.54 2.29 9.33
N ALA A 38 -0.76 2.46 9.11
CA ALA A 38 -1.43 2.08 7.87
C ALA A 38 -0.96 2.93 6.68
N GLN A 39 -0.77 4.24 6.88
CA GLN A 39 -0.22 5.13 5.85
C GLN A 39 1.22 4.74 5.49
N SER A 40 2.07 4.47 6.47
CA SER A 40 3.45 4.02 6.23
C SER A 40 3.50 2.72 5.43
N ALA A 41 2.68 1.72 5.78
CA ALA A 41 2.60 0.46 5.05
C ALA A 41 2.15 0.68 3.58
N ALA A 42 1.12 1.50 3.37
CA ALA A 42 0.66 1.83 2.02
C ALA A 42 1.70 2.60 1.20
N GLN A 43 2.39 3.57 1.81
CA GLN A 43 3.44 4.34 1.15
C GLN A 43 4.62 3.45 0.76
N ALA A 44 5.09 2.58 1.66
CA ALA A 44 6.17 1.64 1.36
C ALA A 44 5.79 0.68 0.21
N ALA A 45 4.54 0.20 0.19
CA ALA A 45 4.04 -0.63 -0.91
C ALA A 45 3.99 0.13 -2.25
N TYR A 46 3.62 1.41 -2.25
CA TYR A 46 3.67 2.25 -3.45
C TYR A 46 5.09 2.60 -3.88
N GLY A 47 6.01 2.78 -2.92
CA GLY A 47 7.41 3.12 -3.16
C GLY A 47 8.15 2.09 -4.01
N MET A 48 7.75 0.81 -3.98
CA MET A 48 8.28 -0.22 -4.89
C MET A 48 8.14 0.14 -6.38
N ARG A 49 7.17 0.99 -6.75
CA ARG A 49 6.98 1.42 -8.15
C ARG A 49 8.04 2.42 -8.63
N GLU A 50 8.71 3.09 -7.70
CA GLU A 50 9.73 4.10 -7.99
C GLU A 50 11.13 3.49 -8.15
N ALA A 51 11.27 2.17 -7.91
CA ALA A 51 12.54 1.47 -8.09
C ALA A 51 12.95 1.44 -9.57
N GLY A 52 14.13 1.98 -9.88
CA GLY A 52 14.73 1.97 -11.21
C GLY A 52 15.59 0.72 -11.48
N THR A 53 15.99 0.01 -10.42
CA THR A 53 16.81 -1.21 -10.50
C THR A 53 16.23 -2.38 -9.72
N ALA A 54 16.69 -3.60 -10.03
CA ALA A 54 16.31 -4.78 -9.27
C ALA A 54 16.76 -4.74 -7.80
N ALA A 55 17.90 -4.10 -7.52
CA ALA A 55 18.41 -3.93 -6.17
C ALA A 55 17.53 -2.96 -5.36
N GLU A 56 17.18 -1.81 -5.95
CA GLU A 56 16.24 -0.85 -5.34
C GLU A 56 14.85 -1.47 -5.13
N LEU A 57 14.39 -2.30 -6.06
CA LEU A 57 13.11 -3.01 -5.90
C LEU A 57 13.16 -4.00 -4.74
N GLN A 58 14.27 -4.71 -4.58
CA GLN A 58 14.44 -5.63 -3.45
C GLN A 58 14.46 -4.88 -2.12
N GLU A 59 15.16 -3.76 -2.03
CA GLU A 59 15.19 -2.90 -0.84
C GLU A 59 13.79 -2.34 -0.51
N ALA A 60 13.11 -1.77 -1.50
CA ALA A 60 11.75 -1.25 -1.33
C ALA A 60 10.75 -2.35 -0.94
N ARG A 61 10.96 -3.59 -1.42
CA ARG A 61 10.16 -4.75 -1.03
C ARG A 61 10.38 -5.10 0.44
N GLU A 62 11.62 -5.08 0.91
CA GLU A 62 11.93 -5.32 2.33
C GLU A 62 11.34 -4.24 3.24
N ASP A 63 11.39 -2.98 2.81
CA ASP A 63 10.73 -1.87 3.52
C ASP A 63 9.22 -2.05 3.60
N ALA A 64 8.57 -2.44 2.50
CA ALA A 64 7.14 -2.71 2.46
C ALA A 64 6.74 -3.85 3.42
N ILE A 65 7.56 -4.90 3.51
CA ILE A 65 7.35 -6.01 4.47
C ILE A 65 7.47 -5.49 5.90
N ARG A 66 8.56 -4.78 6.23
CA ARG A 66 8.77 -4.21 7.58
C ARG A 66 7.63 -3.28 8.00
N ALA A 67 7.16 -2.42 7.10
CA ALA A 67 6.07 -1.49 7.38
C ALA A 67 4.73 -2.22 7.57
N SER A 68 4.50 -3.30 6.81
CA SER A 68 3.33 -4.17 7.00
C SER A 68 3.36 -4.87 8.36
N ASP A 69 4.51 -5.44 8.75
CA ASP A 69 4.67 -6.08 10.06
C ASP A 69 4.45 -5.09 11.22
N ALA A 70 4.95 -3.86 11.08
CA ALA A 70 4.73 -2.79 12.05
C ALA A 70 3.24 -2.42 12.18
N LEU A 71 2.49 -2.37 11.08
CA LEU A 71 1.04 -2.18 11.11
C LEU A 71 0.33 -3.32 11.85
N VAL A 72 0.70 -4.57 11.58
CA VAL A 72 0.13 -5.74 12.28
C VAL A 72 0.42 -5.70 13.77
N ALA A 73 1.66 -5.36 14.16
CA ALA A 73 2.03 -5.22 15.57
C ALA A 73 1.24 -4.11 16.27
N ALA A 74 1.10 -2.94 15.64
CA ALA A 74 0.30 -1.83 16.17
C ALA A 74 -1.18 -2.21 16.30
N ALA A 75 -1.74 -2.93 15.33
CA ALA A 75 -3.11 -3.44 15.38
C ALA A 75 -3.29 -4.44 16.54
N GLY A 76 -2.32 -5.33 16.77
CA GLY A 76 -2.33 -6.25 17.89
C GLY A 76 -2.38 -5.55 19.25
N VAL A 77 -1.62 -4.47 19.42
CA VAL A 77 -1.68 -3.64 20.64
C VAL A 77 -3.03 -2.93 20.76
N ALA A 78 -3.52 -2.31 19.68
CA ALA A 78 -4.77 -1.54 19.70
C ALA A 78 -6.02 -2.39 19.95
N LEU A 79 -6.02 -3.66 19.54
CA LEU A 79 -7.16 -4.58 19.70
C LEU A 79 -7.12 -5.38 21.01
N ALA A 80 -5.98 -5.38 21.72
CA ALA A 80 -5.85 -6.03 23.02
C ALA A 80 -6.25 -5.12 24.20
N ALA A 81 -6.46 -3.83 23.94
CA ALA A 81 -6.93 -2.83 24.90
C ALA A 81 -8.47 -2.82 25.00
#